data_AF-A0A2V9VUU8-F1
#
_entry.id   AF-A0A2V9VUU8-F1
#
_cell.length_a   1.000
_cell.length_b   1.000
_cell.length_c   1.000
_cell.angle_alpha   90.00
_cell.angle_beta   90.00
_cell.angle_gamma   90.00
#
_symmetry.space_group_name_H-M   'P 1'
#
loop_
_entity.id
_entity.type
_entity.pdbx_description
1 polymer ?
#
loop_
_entity_poly.entity_id
_entity_poly.type
_entity_poly.pdbx_seq_one_letter_code
_entity_poly.pdbx_strand_id
1 'polypeptide(L)'
;MKKLLLLAVLALALPTAMFAGSGIDYTNSGGTLTGSSSGMSLSGSTLIAVNGLNGGGLITGNNLGSVSFTTGALISGSLQMGGTFAGGGSFTITGNGSNGVPSGTLFTGTFDGPVTWTLYTLANGTHNYTLVGTLSGTNEGASSVGVTVQLTINTGKGYFNGTTTISSGDTTVVVPEPGSLSLLGTGLIGLAGVVRRKLKS
;
A
#
# COMPACT_ATOMS: atom_id res chain seq x y z
N MET A 1 -16.67 38.69 14.03
CA MET A 1 -15.77 37.74 14.73
C MET A 1 -16.19 36.27 14.60
N LYS A 2 -17.44 35.89 14.87
CA LYS A 2 -17.90 34.47 14.77
C LYS A 2 -17.72 33.82 13.38
N LYS A 3 -17.94 34.57 12.29
CA LYS A 3 -17.74 34.08 10.91
C LYS A 3 -16.27 33.87 10.55
N LEU A 4 -15.36 34.70 11.09
CA LEU A 4 -13.91 34.57 10.86
C LEU A 4 -13.34 33.33 11.54
N LEU A 5 -13.82 33.01 12.75
CA LEU A 5 -13.39 31.81 13.49
C LEU A 5 -13.82 30.52 12.76
N LEU A 6 -15.03 30.52 12.21
CA LEU A 6 -15.57 29.39 11.44
C LEU A 6 -14.82 29.19 10.11
N LEU A 7 -14.44 30.28 9.45
CA LEU A 7 -13.57 30.26 8.26
C LEU A 7 -12.15 29.79 8.58
N ALA A 8 -11.59 30.19 9.72
CA ALA A 8 -10.27 29.72 10.16
C ALA A 8 -10.27 28.21 10.47
N VAL A 9 -11.29 27.72 11.18
CA VAL A 9 -11.46 26.27 11.45
C VAL A 9 -11.66 25.48 10.15
N LEU A 10 -12.47 26.01 9.21
CA LEU A 10 -12.64 25.39 7.90
C LEU A 10 -11.33 25.35 7.11
N ALA A 11 -10.58 26.46 7.09
CA ALA A 11 -9.27 26.59 6.43
C ALA A 11 -8.21 25.65 7.01
N LEU A 12 -8.27 25.34 8.31
CA LEU A 12 -7.41 24.35 8.97
C LEU A 12 -7.86 22.89 8.72
N ALA A 13 -9.15 22.67 8.47
CA ALA A 13 -9.70 21.34 8.18
C ALA A 13 -9.58 20.93 6.69
N LEU A 14 -9.58 21.89 5.78
CA LEU A 14 -9.46 21.71 4.33
C LEU A 14 -8.25 20.85 3.90
N PRO A 15 -7.03 21.06 4.44
CA PRO A 15 -5.88 20.22 4.11
C PRO A 15 -6.05 18.75 4.51
N THR A 16 -6.76 18.47 5.61
CA THR A 16 -7.01 17.09 6.07
C THR A 16 -8.13 16.38 5.30
N ALA A 17 -9.04 17.14 4.67
CA ALA A 17 -10.13 16.60 3.86
C ALA A 17 -9.66 16.17 2.46
N MET A 18 -8.57 16.73 1.94
CA MET A 18 -7.97 16.35 0.65
C MET A 18 -7.42 14.91 0.66
N PHE A 19 -7.11 14.34 1.83
CA PHE A 19 -6.62 12.97 1.99
C PHE A 19 -7.72 11.94 2.21
N ALA A 20 -9.00 12.34 2.18
CA ALA A 20 -10.11 11.43 2.45
C ALA A 20 -10.71 10.88 1.15
N GLY A 21 -10.53 9.57 0.92
CA GLY A 21 -11.40 8.79 0.03
C GLY A 21 -10.74 8.10 -1.17
N SER A 22 -9.43 8.22 -1.39
CA SER A 22 -8.74 7.51 -2.46
C SER A 22 -7.57 6.71 -1.91
N GLY A 23 -7.66 5.38 -1.97
CA GLY A 23 -6.49 4.53 -1.77
C GLY A 23 -5.41 4.86 -2.80
N ILE A 24 -4.16 4.59 -2.46
CA ILE A 24 -3.04 4.74 -3.39
C ILE A 24 -2.66 3.37 -3.90
N ASP A 25 -2.68 3.19 -5.21
CA ASP A 25 -2.27 1.94 -5.86
C ASP A 25 -0.88 2.12 -6.46
N TYR A 26 0.03 1.22 -6.11
CA TYR A 26 1.39 1.16 -6.64
C TYR A 26 1.57 -0.12 -7.44
N THR A 27 1.90 0.02 -8.73
CA THR A 27 2.18 -1.12 -9.61
C THR A 27 3.66 -1.19 -9.93
N ASN A 28 4.27 -2.34 -9.69
CA ASN A 28 5.67 -2.62 -9.99
C ASN A 28 5.82 -3.79 -10.96
N SER A 29 6.95 -3.84 -11.66
CA SER A 29 7.30 -4.93 -12.56
C SER A 29 8.80 -5.20 -12.57
N GLY A 30 9.17 -6.44 -12.94
CA GLY A 30 10.54 -6.91 -12.92
C GLY A 30 11.14 -6.96 -11.52
N GLY A 31 12.44 -7.21 -11.44
CA GLY A 31 13.15 -7.48 -10.20
C GLY A 31 13.30 -8.96 -9.93
N THR A 32 14.20 -9.28 -8.98
CA THR A 32 14.56 -10.65 -8.61
C THR A 32 13.97 -10.97 -7.25
N LEU A 33 13.08 -11.96 -7.24
CA LEU A 33 12.59 -12.58 -6.02
C LEU A 33 13.51 -13.74 -5.67
N THR A 34 14.10 -13.69 -4.48
CA THR A 34 14.89 -14.78 -3.90
C THR A 34 14.18 -15.29 -2.65
N GLY A 35 14.29 -16.57 -2.33
CA GLY A 35 13.59 -17.13 -1.17
C GLY A 35 14.13 -18.46 -0.70
N SER A 36 14.02 -18.67 0.62
CA SER A 36 14.32 -19.92 1.29
C SER A 36 13.28 -20.17 2.40
N SER A 37 13.45 -21.22 3.20
CA SER A 37 12.67 -21.39 4.44
C SER A 37 12.87 -20.24 5.43
N SER A 38 13.92 -19.43 5.29
CA SER A 38 14.17 -18.25 6.13
C SER A 38 13.36 -17.02 5.73
N GLY A 39 12.66 -17.05 4.59
CA GLY A 39 11.86 -15.94 4.06
C GLY A 39 12.14 -15.65 2.59
N MET A 40 11.39 -14.70 2.03
CA MET A 40 11.55 -14.18 0.68
C MET A 40 12.11 -12.76 0.69
N SER A 41 12.82 -12.37 -0.37
CA SER A 41 13.36 -11.04 -0.61
C SER A 41 13.20 -10.64 -2.07
N LEU A 42 12.55 -9.50 -2.32
CA LEU A 42 12.47 -8.88 -3.63
C LEU A 42 13.43 -7.69 -3.71
N SER A 43 14.24 -7.68 -4.77
CA SER A 43 15.16 -6.58 -5.07
C SER A 43 15.13 -6.22 -6.56
N GLY A 44 15.50 -4.98 -6.89
CA GLY A 44 15.57 -4.50 -8.27
C GLY A 44 14.22 -4.43 -9.01
N SER A 45 13.10 -4.42 -8.28
CA SER A 45 11.79 -4.21 -8.90
C SER A 45 11.54 -2.74 -9.17
N THR A 46 10.96 -2.45 -10.32
CA THR A 46 10.74 -1.08 -10.80
C THR A 46 9.29 -0.69 -10.61
N LEU A 47 9.06 0.48 -10.02
CA LEU A 47 7.74 1.09 -9.96
C LEU A 47 7.37 1.66 -11.34
N ILE A 48 6.23 1.25 -11.90
CA ILE A 48 5.81 1.60 -13.26
C ILE A 48 4.50 2.39 -13.32
N ALA A 49 3.67 2.30 -12.28
CA ALA A 49 2.48 3.12 -12.15
C ALA A 49 2.19 3.46 -10.69
N VAL A 50 1.63 4.65 -10.48
CA VAL A 50 1.08 5.10 -9.20
C VAL A 50 -0.26 5.77 -9.46
N ASN A 51 -1.30 5.37 -8.75
CA ASN A 51 -2.64 5.98 -8.87
C ASN A 51 -3.09 6.51 -7.51
N GLY A 52 -3.72 7.69 -7.46
CA GLY A 52 -4.23 8.27 -6.22
C GLY A 52 -3.19 9.04 -5.38
N LEU A 53 -1.93 9.12 -5.84
CA LEU A 53 -0.87 9.83 -5.12
C LEU A 53 -1.22 11.32 -4.94
N ASN A 54 -1.17 11.83 -3.71
CA ASN A 54 -1.58 13.20 -3.37
C ASN A 54 -3.01 13.56 -3.84
N GLY A 55 -3.92 12.57 -3.93
CA GLY A 55 -5.28 12.76 -4.47
C GLY A 55 -5.33 12.96 -5.99
N GLY A 56 -4.21 12.71 -6.69
CA GLY A 56 -4.09 12.81 -8.13
C GLY A 56 -4.58 11.57 -8.89
N GLY A 57 -4.52 11.64 -10.22
CA GLY A 57 -4.86 10.53 -11.11
C GLY A 57 -3.70 9.54 -11.33
N LEU A 58 -3.87 8.68 -12.33
CA LEU A 58 -2.88 7.69 -12.72
C LEU A 58 -1.62 8.34 -13.31
N ILE A 59 -0.47 8.03 -12.71
CA ILE A 59 0.87 8.33 -13.20
C ILE A 59 1.49 7.04 -13.73
N THR A 60 2.06 7.08 -14.95
CA THR A 60 2.78 5.94 -15.54
C THR A 60 4.18 6.33 -16.01
N GLY A 61 5.08 5.35 -16.03
CA GLY A 61 6.43 5.54 -16.54
C GLY A 61 7.24 4.25 -16.56
N ASN A 62 8.34 4.26 -17.30
CA ASN A 62 9.22 3.08 -17.40
C ASN A 62 10.07 2.87 -16.14
N ASN A 63 10.26 3.92 -15.34
CA ASN A 63 10.93 3.89 -14.05
C ASN A 63 10.47 5.10 -13.23
N LEU A 64 9.53 4.89 -12.31
CA LEU A 64 9.05 5.89 -11.35
C LEU A 64 9.74 5.75 -9.98
N GLY A 65 10.57 4.71 -9.82
CA GLY A 65 11.06 4.31 -8.51
C GLY A 65 11.30 2.81 -8.40
N SER A 66 11.34 2.31 -7.17
CA SER A 66 11.58 0.91 -6.86
C SER A 66 10.67 0.36 -5.77
N VAL A 67 10.46 -0.95 -5.81
CA VAL A 67 9.80 -1.73 -4.77
C VAL A 67 10.76 -2.80 -4.27
N SER A 68 10.87 -2.94 -2.96
CA SER A 68 11.69 -3.97 -2.31
C SER A 68 11.03 -4.46 -1.04
N PHE A 69 11.18 -5.74 -0.73
CA PHE A 69 10.65 -6.29 0.51
C PHE A 69 11.42 -7.50 1.00
N THR A 70 11.22 -7.83 2.27
CA THR A 70 11.53 -9.12 2.88
C THR A 70 10.30 -9.62 3.66
N THR A 71 10.11 -10.94 3.74
CA THR A 71 9.07 -11.56 4.59
C THR A 71 9.69 -12.16 5.86
N GLY A 72 8.85 -12.61 6.80
CA GLY A 72 9.28 -13.54 7.84
C GLY A 72 9.61 -14.94 7.30
N ALA A 73 10.00 -15.85 8.18
CA ALA A 73 10.34 -17.23 7.83
C ALA A 73 9.12 -18.05 7.39
N LEU A 74 9.35 -19.10 6.61
CA LEU A 74 8.31 -20.04 6.19
C LEU A 74 7.83 -20.85 7.40
N ILE A 75 6.54 -20.75 7.71
CA ILE A 75 5.91 -21.43 8.85
C ILE A 75 5.12 -22.68 8.46
N SER A 76 4.72 -22.80 7.18
CA SER A 76 4.05 -24.00 6.67
C SER A 76 4.21 -24.13 5.15
N GLY A 77 4.04 -25.36 4.64
CA GLY A 77 4.14 -25.65 3.20
C GLY A 77 5.57 -25.66 2.67
N SER A 78 5.74 -25.34 1.39
CA SER A 78 7.04 -25.26 0.72
C SER A 78 7.06 -24.17 -0.35
N LEU A 79 8.25 -23.74 -0.74
CA LEU A 79 8.38 -22.73 -1.80
C LEU A 79 7.90 -23.26 -3.16
N GLN A 80 7.94 -24.56 -3.38
CA GLN A 80 7.53 -25.20 -4.64
C GLN A 80 6.04 -25.48 -4.70
N MET A 81 5.42 -25.84 -3.57
CA MET A 81 4.01 -26.29 -3.54
C MET A 81 3.06 -25.24 -2.96
N GLY A 82 3.57 -24.06 -2.62
CA GLY A 82 2.84 -23.07 -1.84
C GLY A 82 3.07 -23.25 -0.35
N GLY A 83 2.94 -22.16 0.39
CA GLY A 83 3.19 -22.12 1.82
C GLY A 83 2.75 -20.83 2.47
N THR A 84 3.08 -20.70 3.74
CA THR A 84 2.75 -19.52 4.53
C THR A 84 4.01 -19.04 5.23
N PHE A 85 4.28 -17.74 5.16
CA PHE A 85 5.36 -17.09 5.87
C PHE A 85 4.81 -16.33 7.08
N ALA A 86 5.63 -16.22 8.12
CA ALA A 86 5.35 -15.35 9.25
C ALA A 86 5.31 -13.87 8.80
N GLY A 87 4.65 -13.05 9.61
CA GLY A 87 4.78 -11.60 9.53
C GLY A 87 6.19 -11.12 9.86
N GLY A 88 6.40 -9.81 9.79
CA GLY A 88 7.69 -9.14 9.93
C GLY A 88 8.33 -8.79 8.59
N GLY A 89 9.65 -8.81 8.56
CA GLY A 89 10.44 -8.36 7.40
C GLY A 89 10.33 -6.85 7.19
N SER A 90 10.35 -6.42 5.93
CA SER A 90 10.31 -5.02 5.53
C SER A 90 9.62 -4.88 4.19
N PHE A 91 8.95 -3.76 3.92
CA PHE A 91 8.39 -3.44 2.62
C PHE A 91 8.59 -1.96 2.35
N THR A 92 9.24 -1.61 1.24
CA THR A 92 9.59 -0.23 0.91
C THR A 92 9.31 0.07 -0.55
N ILE A 93 8.58 1.16 -0.77
CA ILE A 93 8.36 1.79 -2.07
C ILE A 93 9.10 3.13 -2.07
N THR A 94 10.00 3.31 -3.02
CA THR A 94 10.78 4.54 -3.17
C THR A 94 10.48 5.16 -4.52
N GLY A 95 10.11 6.44 -4.54
CA GLY A 95 9.97 7.23 -5.75
C GLY A 95 11.29 7.87 -6.15
N ASN A 96 11.47 8.09 -7.46
CA ASN A 96 12.72 8.64 -8.01
C ASN A 96 12.64 10.11 -8.43
N GLY A 97 11.52 10.80 -8.23
CA GLY A 97 11.33 12.18 -8.66
C GLY A 97 10.78 12.37 -10.09
N SER A 98 10.54 11.29 -10.84
CA SER A 98 10.11 11.36 -12.24
C SER A 98 8.60 11.42 -12.40
N ASN A 99 8.12 12.07 -13.47
CA ASN A 99 6.71 12.10 -13.90
C ASN A 99 5.71 12.50 -12.80
N GLY A 100 6.12 13.35 -11.85
CA GLY A 100 5.26 13.81 -10.75
C GLY A 100 5.25 12.91 -9.51
N VAL A 101 6.00 11.80 -9.50
CA VAL A 101 6.26 11.02 -8.29
C VAL A 101 7.36 11.70 -7.46
N PRO A 102 7.18 11.91 -6.15
CA PRO A 102 8.21 12.47 -5.28
C PRO A 102 9.51 11.63 -5.27
N SER A 103 10.64 12.28 -4.96
CA SER A 103 11.88 11.58 -4.68
C SER A 103 11.93 11.19 -3.20
N GLY A 104 12.21 9.91 -2.91
CA GLY A 104 12.29 9.39 -1.54
C GLY A 104 11.27 8.30 -1.24
N THR A 105 11.11 7.96 0.04
CA THR A 105 10.21 6.89 0.48
C THR A 105 8.75 7.33 0.32
N LEU A 106 8.00 6.60 -0.50
CA LEU A 106 6.55 6.79 -0.65
C LEU A 106 5.81 5.98 0.42
N PHE A 107 6.24 4.73 0.62
CA PHE A 107 5.70 3.82 1.63
C PHE A 107 6.83 3.02 2.27
N THR A 108 6.75 2.82 3.59
CA THR A 108 7.58 1.86 4.31
C THR A 108 6.78 1.14 5.38
N GLY A 109 6.94 -0.18 5.52
CA GLY A 109 6.17 -0.98 6.47
C GLY A 109 6.71 -2.38 6.66
N THR A 110 5.93 -3.22 7.33
CA THR A 110 6.23 -4.63 7.61
C THR A 110 4.98 -5.47 7.40
N PHE A 111 5.14 -6.77 7.09
CA PHE A 111 4.00 -7.67 6.97
C PHE A 111 3.39 -7.95 8.33
N ASP A 112 2.08 -7.82 8.47
CA ASP A 112 1.37 -8.12 9.73
C ASP A 112 1.26 -9.65 9.96
N GLY A 113 1.26 -10.41 8.87
CA GLY A 113 1.25 -11.87 8.87
C GLY A 113 -0.13 -12.50 9.13
N PRO A 114 -0.37 -13.73 8.64
CA PRO A 114 0.51 -14.51 7.77
C PRO A 114 0.58 -14.01 6.32
N VAL A 115 1.71 -14.22 5.64
CA VAL A 115 1.88 -13.96 4.20
C VAL A 115 1.71 -15.27 3.43
N THR A 116 0.76 -15.30 2.49
CA THR A 116 0.38 -16.51 1.76
C THR A 116 1.13 -16.60 0.44
N TRP A 117 1.72 -17.76 0.16
CA TRP A 117 2.36 -18.13 -1.09
C TRP A 117 1.57 -19.25 -1.76
N THR A 118 0.94 -18.98 -2.89
CA THR A 118 0.05 -19.94 -3.55
C THR A 118 0.60 -20.34 -4.91
N LEU A 119 0.63 -21.64 -5.20
CA LEU A 119 0.90 -22.17 -6.53
C LEU A 119 -0.40 -22.37 -7.31
N TYR A 120 -0.40 -21.97 -8.57
CA TYR A 120 -1.43 -22.31 -9.56
C TYR A 120 -0.78 -22.89 -10.81
N THR A 121 -1.15 -24.12 -11.17
CA THR A 121 -0.69 -24.76 -12.41
C THR A 121 -1.72 -24.52 -13.51
N LEU A 122 -1.28 -23.86 -14.59
CA LEU A 122 -2.09 -23.57 -15.77
C LEU A 122 -2.26 -24.82 -16.65
N ALA A 123 -3.29 -24.84 -17.50
CA ALA A 123 -3.59 -25.95 -18.40
C ALA A 123 -2.44 -26.29 -19.38
N ASN A 124 -1.58 -25.31 -19.69
CA ASN A 124 -0.38 -25.48 -20.52
C ASN A 124 0.82 -26.07 -19.76
N GLY A 125 0.64 -26.45 -18.49
CA GLY A 125 1.67 -27.01 -17.61
C GLY A 125 2.65 -25.97 -17.04
N THR A 126 2.37 -24.67 -17.20
CA THR A 126 3.19 -23.63 -16.54
C THR A 126 2.69 -23.33 -15.13
N HIS A 127 3.61 -22.88 -14.27
CA HIS A 127 3.34 -22.59 -12.87
C HIS A 127 3.35 -21.09 -12.61
N ASN A 128 2.24 -20.60 -12.09
CA ASN A 128 2.09 -19.25 -11.55
C ASN A 128 2.12 -19.31 -10.03
N TYR A 129 2.77 -18.32 -9.41
CA TYR A 129 2.73 -18.16 -7.97
C TYR A 129 2.25 -16.77 -7.60
N THR A 130 1.49 -16.70 -6.51
CA THR A 130 1.05 -15.45 -5.91
C THR A 130 1.51 -15.33 -4.47
N LEU A 131 2.16 -14.21 -4.14
CA LEU A 131 2.45 -13.82 -2.77
C LEU A 131 1.43 -12.76 -2.35
N VAL A 132 0.66 -13.03 -1.30
CA VAL A 132 -0.38 -12.13 -0.79
C VAL A 132 -0.14 -11.88 0.69
N GLY A 133 -0.18 -10.62 1.11
CA GLY A 133 -0.06 -10.24 2.52
C GLY A 133 -0.62 -8.86 2.81
N THR A 134 -0.84 -8.60 4.08
CA THR A 134 -1.19 -7.27 4.59
C THR A 134 0.03 -6.61 5.23
N LEU A 135 0.13 -5.29 5.10
CA LEU A 135 1.17 -4.48 5.72
C LEU A 135 0.57 -3.45 6.66
N SER A 136 1.35 -3.15 7.70
CA SER A 136 1.25 -1.93 8.48
C SER A 136 2.52 -1.10 8.26
N GLY A 137 2.38 0.22 8.22
CA GLY A 137 3.50 1.07 7.86
C GLY A 137 3.17 2.55 7.87
N THR A 138 4.00 3.31 7.17
CA THR A 138 3.90 4.75 7.00
C THR A 138 3.86 5.08 5.51
N ASN A 139 2.86 5.84 5.10
CA ASN A 139 2.68 6.39 3.76
C ASN A 139 2.86 7.92 3.81
N GLU A 140 3.84 8.46 3.08
CA GLU A 140 4.16 9.91 3.08
C GLU A 140 4.25 10.56 4.48
N GLY A 141 4.70 9.80 5.49
CA GLY A 141 4.82 10.25 6.89
C GLY A 141 3.58 10.04 7.76
N ALA A 142 2.46 9.56 7.22
CA ALA A 142 1.25 9.21 7.96
C ALA A 142 1.15 7.68 8.19
N SER A 143 0.64 7.27 9.34
CA SER A 143 0.42 5.84 9.63
C SER A 143 -0.65 5.25 8.70
N SER A 144 -0.35 4.09 8.11
CA SER A 144 -1.25 3.31 7.27
C SER A 144 -1.33 1.87 7.78
N VAL A 145 -2.52 1.31 7.84
CA VAL A 145 -2.78 -0.06 8.31
C VAL A 145 -3.73 -0.74 7.33
N GLY A 146 -3.53 -2.03 7.08
CA GLY A 146 -4.39 -2.79 6.18
C GLY A 146 -4.05 -2.59 4.71
N VAL A 147 -2.80 -2.25 4.41
CA VAL A 147 -2.30 -2.19 3.04
C VAL A 147 -2.22 -3.60 2.47
N THR A 148 -2.78 -3.85 1.30
CA THR A 148 -2.75 -5.18 0.67
C THR A 148 -1.69 -5.23 -0.42
N VAL A 149 -0.90 -6.30 -0.43
CA VAL A 149 0.08 -6.58 -1.48
C VAL A 149 -0.29 -7.87 -2.18
N GLN A 150 -0.18 -7.86 -3.51
CA GLN A 150 -0.21 -9.06 -4.34
C GLN A 150 0.93 -9.03 -5.36
N LEU A 151 1.79 -10.04 -5.32
CA LEU A 151 2.87 -10.22 -6.30
C LEU A 151 2.61 -11.47 -7.12
N THR A 152 2.82 -11.37 -8.43
CA THR A 152 2.62 -12.47 -9.38
C THR A 152 3.93 -12.87 -10.05
N ILE A 153 4.18 -14.16 -10.05
CA ILE A 153 5.37 -14.79 -10.61
C ILE A 153 4.94 -15.91 -11.57
N ASN A 154 5.65 -16.05 -12.69
CA ASN A 154 5.55 -17.22 -13.57
C ASN A 154 6.94 -17.86 -13.69
N THR A 155 7.05 -19.16 -13.41
CA THR A 155 8.32 -19.90 -13.47
C THR A 155 8.42 -20.82 -14.69
N GLY A 156 7.55 -20.63 -15.69
CA GLY A 156 7.42 -21.54 -16.82
C GLY A 156 6.99 -22.93 -16.35
N LYS A 157 7.59 -23.98 -16.92
CA LYS A 157 7.28 -25.38 -16.57
C LYS A 157 8.01 -25.90 -15.34
N GLY A 158 8.91 -25.11 -14.74
CA GLY A 158 9.63 -25.46 -13.52
C GLY A 158 8.91 -24.95 -12.28
N TYR A 159 9.15 -25.57 -11.12
CA TYR A 159 8.74 -25.01 -9.83
C TYR A 159 9.68 -23.87 -9.41
N PHE A 160 9.22 -23.03 -8.48
CA PHE A 160 10.08 -22.04 -7.86
C PHE A 160 11.22 -22.72 -7.11
N ASN A 161 12.46 -22.44 -7.49
CA ASN A 161 13.66 -23.07 -6.93
C ASN A 161 14.58 -22.06 -6.22
N GLY A 162 13.98 -21.14 -5.46
CA GLY A 162 14.70 -20.19 -4.62
C GLY A 162 15.05 -18.86 -5.28
N THR A 163 14.99 -18.73 -6.61
CA THR A 163 15.14 -17.44 -7.30
C THR A 163 14.38 -17.40 -8.62
N THR A 164 13.79 -16.25 -8.95
CA THR A 164 13.13 -15.97 -10.23
C THR A 164 12.90 -14.47 -10.42
N THR A 165 12.61 -14.05 -11.64
CA THR A 165 12.08 -12.71 -11.90
C THR A 165 10.57 -12.66 -11.64
N ILE A 166 10.08 -11.54 -11.12
CA ILE A 166 8.63 -11.32 -10.96
C ILE A 166 8.03 -10.78 -12.26
N SER A 167 6.78 -11.12 -12.55
CA SER A 167 6.04 -10.56 -13.69
C SER A 167 5.49 -9.18 -13.34
N SER A 168 4.80 -9.09 -12.21
CA SER A 168 4.18 -7.85 -11.72
C SER A 168 3.90 -7.93 -10.22
N GLY A 169 3.71 -6.77 -9.61
CA GLY A 169 3.17 -6.61 -8.27
C GLY A 169 2.21 -5.43 -8.22
N ASP A 170 1.24 -5.53 -7.31
CA ASP A 170 0.28 -4.49 -7.01
C ASP A 170 0.20 -4.31 -5.49
N THR A 171 0.21 -3.06 -5.06
CA THR A 171 0.13 -2.68 -3.65
C THR A 171 -0.90 -1.58 -3.48
N THR A 172 -1.98 -1.89 -2.79
CA THR A 172 -3.06 -0.96 -2.50
C THR A 172 -2.95 -0.50 -1.05
N VAL A 173 -2.63 0.78 -0.88
CA VAL A 173 -2.63 1.47 0.41
C VAL A 173 -4.01 2.06 0.63
N VAL A 174 -4.80 1.43 1.48
CA VAL A 174 -6.02 2.05 2.01
C VAL A 174 -5.59 3.02 3.11
N VAL A 175 -5.75 4.31 2.86
CA VAL A 175 -5.54 5.33 3.89
C VAL A 175 -6.82 5.37 4.73
N PRO A 176 -6.77 5.04 6.03
CA PRO A 176 -7.94 5.18 6.89
C PRO A 176 -8.43 6.62 6.84
N GLU A 177 -9.73 6.79 6.58
CA GLU A 177 -10.38 8.09 6.63
C GLU A 177 -10.00 8.76 7.96
N PRO A 178 -9.45 9.99 7.95
CA PRO A 178 -9.15 10.66 9.20
C PRO A 178 -10.43 10.75 10.03
N GLY A 179 -10.46 10.13 11.22
CA GLY A 179 -11.59 10.24 12.17
C GLY A 179 -11.95 11.71 12.48
N SER A 180 -11.06 12.63 12.15
CA SER A 180 -11.26 14.08 12.06
C SER A 180 -12.46 14.51 11.22
N LEU A 181 -12.85 13.83 10.14
CA LEU A 181 -14.02 14.21 9.33
C LEU A 181 -15.34 13.83 10.02
N SER A 182 -15.40 12.66 10.66
CA SER A 182 -16.54 12.28 11.49
C SER A 182 -16.64 13.16 12.74
N LEU A 183 -15.50 13.50 13.37
CA LEU A 183 -15.46 14.42 14.51
C LEU A 183 -15.77 15.88 14.11
N LEU A 184 -15.36 16.32 12.92
CA LEU A 184 -15.72 17.62 12.36
C LEU A 184 -17.21 17.68 12.01
N GLY A 185 -17.75 16.63 11.39
CA GLY A 185 -19.17 16.51 11.07
C GLY A 185 -20.03 16.58 12.33
N THR A 186 -19.69 15.81 13.36
CA THR A 186 -20.37 15.87 14.66
C THR A 186 -20.14 17.21 15.38
N GLY A 187 -18.94 17.80 15.26
CA GLY A 187 -18.60 19.12 15.81
C GLY A 187 -19.39 20.27 15.18
N LEU A 188 -19.58 20.26 13.86
CA LEU A 188 -20.38 21.25 13.12
C LEU A 188 -21.88 21.11 13.44
N ILE A 189 -22.38 19.88 13.59
CA ILE A 189 -23.75 19.62 14.06
C ILE A 189 -23.93 20.14 15.49
N GLY A 190 -22.95 19.90 16.38
CA GLY A 190 -22.94 20.44 17.74
C GLY A 190 -22.96 21.97 17.75
N LEU A 191 -22.15 22.62 16.91
CA LEU A 191 -22.10 24.08 16.79
C LEU A 191 -23.42 24.65 16.24
N ALA A 192 -24.01 24.01 15.23
CA ALA A 192 -25.31 24.38 14.67
C ALA A 192 -26.43 24.27 15.72
N GLY A 193 -26.39 23.24 16.58
CA GLY A 193 -27.28 23.09 17.71
C GLY A 193 -27.18 24.24 18.72
N VAL A 194 -25.97 24.65 19.08
CA VAL A 194 -25.73 25.78 20.00
C VAL A 194 -26.19 27.11 19.39
N VAL A 195 -25.94 27.34 18.10
CA VAL A 195 -26.40 28.56 17.40
C VAL A 195 -27.92 28.60 17.32
N ARG A 196 -28.59 27.49 17.00
CA ARG A 196 -30.06 27.39 16.97
C ARG A 196 -30.67 27.67 18.34
N ARG A 197 -30.06 27.18 19.42
CA ARG A 197 -30.52 27.47 20.80
C ARG A 197 -30.43 28.95 21.13
N LYS A 198 -29.39 29.65 20.67
CA LYS A 198 -29.22 31.10 20.89
C LYS A 198 -30.08 32.01 20.02
N LEU A 199 -30.63 31.52 18.90
CA LEU A 199 -31.54 32.29 18.04
C LEU A 199 -33.02 32.16 18.43
N LYS A 200 -33.35 31.18 19.28
CA LYS A 200 -34.71 30.97 19.83
C LYS A 200 -34.88 31.51 21.26
N SER A 201 -33.84 32.12 21.82
CA SER A 201 -33.84 32.79 23.12
C SER A 201 -33.51 34.25 22.94
#